data_AF-X1QJT8-F1
#
_entry.id   AF-X1QJT8-F1
#
_cell.length_a   1.000
_cell.length_b   1.000
_cell.length_c   1.000
_cell.angle_alpha   90.00
_cell.angle_beta   90.00
_cell.angle_gamma   90.00
#
_symmetry.space_group_name_H-M   'P 1'
#
loop_
_entity.id
_entity.type
_entity.pdbx_description
1 polymer ?
#
loop_
_entity_poly.entity_id
_entity_poly.type
_entity_poly.pdbx_seq_one_letter_code
_entity_poly.pdbx_strand_id
1 'polypeptide(L)'
;QAETAYQALAVQQKQAQELMWSAKSKLERCSELEIKKREKEKLMGQASREEKIYKDLAQAFGKKGIQALLIEMALPEIEAEANRLLGRMTDNRMHVKIETQRETKRGDVIETLDINIADELGTRNYEMFSGGEAFRIDFAVRIALSKLLARRAGAPLPTLVIDEGFGTQDSTGMEKLKEAIMLALAKRLG
;
A
#
# COMPACT_ATOMS: atom_id res chain seq x y z
N GLN A 1 -84.63 -7.62 -39.10
CA GLN A 1 -83.65 -6.57 -39.45
C GLN A 1 -83.16 -5.81 -38.22
N ALA A 2 -84.03 -5.36 -37.31
CA ALA A 2 -83.61 -4.71 -36.06
C ALA A 2 -82.86 -5.65 -35.10
N GLU A 3 -83.28 -6.92 -35.00
CA GLU A 3 -82.69 -7.91 -34.08
C GLU A 3 -81.28 -8.35 -34.49
N THR A 4 -81.03 -8.53 -35.80
CA THR A 4 -79.70 -8.80 -36.34
C THR A 4 -78.74 -7.61 -36.19
N ALA A 5 -79.25 -6.38 -36.34
CA ALA A 5 -78.45 -5.17 -36.08
C ALA A 5 -78.10 -5.03 -34.59
N TYR A 6 -79.04 -5.34 -33.69
CA TYR A 6 -78.81 -5.34 -32.24
C TYR A 6 -77.75 -6.38 -31.83
N GLN A 7 -77.82 -7.60 -32.38
CA GLN A 7 -76.80 -8.63 -32.12
C GLN A 7 -75.41 -8.23 -32.62
N ALA A 8 -75.30 -7.63 -33.81
CA ALA A 8 -74.02 -7.14 -34.33
C ALA A 8 -73.42 -6.04 -33.45
N LEU A 9 -74.25 -5.11 -32.96
CA LEU A 9 -73.83 -4.04 -32.06
C LEU A 9 -73.35 -4.60 -30.71
N ALA A 10 -74.03 -5.63 -30.17
CA ALA A 10 -73.64 -6.29 -28.93
C ALA A 10 -72.30 -7.03 -29.04
N VAL A 11 -72.00 -7.65 -30.19
CA VAL A 11 -70.68 -8.26 -30.45
C VAL A 11 -69.58 -7.20 -30.54
N GLN A 12 -69.82 -6.09 -31.24
CA GLN A 12 -68.88 -4.98 -31.30
C GLN A 12 -68.62 -4.37 -29.92
N GLN A 13 -69.67 -4.17 -29.12
CA GLN A 13 -69.53 -3.68 -27.75
C GLN A 13 -68.64 -4.61 -26.92
N LYS A 14 -68.86 -5.93 -26.99
CA LYS A 14 -68.08 -6.92 -26.25
C LYS A 14 -66.60 -6.92 -26.66
N GLN A 15 -66.31 -6.88 -27.96
CA GLN A 15 -64.93 -6.78 -28.47
C GLN A 15 -64.24 -5.48 -28.03
N ALA A 16 -64.94 -4.34 -28.09
CA ALA A 16 -64.41 -3.07 -27.61
C ALA A 16 -64.12 -3.11 -26.10
N GLN A 17 -64.98 -3.79 -25.32
CA GLN A 17 -64.80 -3.99 -23.89
C GLN A 17 -63.57 -4.86 -23.58
N GLU A 18 -63.38 -5.97 -24.30
CA GLU A 18 -62.21 -6.85 -24.18
C GLU A 18 -60.89 -6.10 -24.52
N LEU A 19 -60.90 -5.30 -25.59
CA LEU A 19 -59.76 -4.45 -25.96
C LEU A 19 -59.45 -3.40 -24.90
N MET A 20 -60.48 -2.75 -24.37
CA MET A 20 -60.33 -1.76 -23.28
C MET A 20 -59.74 -2.40 -22.03
N TRP A 21 -60.18 -3.61 -21.67
CA TRP A 21 -59.65 -4.34 -20.51
C TRP A 21 -58.18 -4.74 -20.72
N SER A 22 -57.83 -5.23 -21.91
CA SER A 22 -56.45 -5.55 -22.29
C SER A 22 -55.55 -4.31 -22.22
N ALA A 23 -56.03 -3.17 -22.76
CA ALA A 23 -55.30 -1.90 -22.70
C ALA A 23 -55.11 -1.41 -21.26
N LYS A 24 -56.16 -1.52 -20.42
CA LYS A 24 -56.10 -1.13 -19.01
C LYS A 24 -55.10 -1.98 -18.22
N SER A 25 -55.11 -3.30 -18.42
CA SER A 25 -54.15 -4.21 -17.76
C SER A 25 -52.70 -3.95 -18.19
N LYS A 26 -52.48 -3.62 -19.47
CA LYS A 26 -51.15 -3.19 -19.96
C LYS A 26 -50.71 -1.88 -19.30
N LEU A 27 -51.62 -0.91 -19.14
CA LEU A 27 -51.34 0.37 -18.49
C LEU A 27 -50.96 0.18 -17.01
N GLU A 28 -51.72 -0.64 -16.29
CA GLU A 28 -51.42 -1.00 -14.89
C GLU A 28 -50.04 -1.66 -14.79
N ARG A 29 -49.73 -2.63 -15.66
CA ARG A 29 -48.40 -3.26 -15.71
C ARG A 29 -47.29 -2.26 -16.00
N CYS A 30 -47.50 -1.31 -16.91
CA CYS A 30 -46.52 -0.25 -17.18
C CYS A 30 -46.28 0.62 -15.94
N SER A 31 -47.34 0.97 -15.20
CA SER A 31 -47.22 1.75 -13.97
C SER A 31 -46.43 1.02 -12.88
N GLU A 32 -46.65 -0.29 -12.71
CA GLU A 32 -45.89 -1.12 -11.78
C GLU A 32 -44.41 -1.22 -12.17
N LEU A 33 -44.13 -1.38 -13.47
CA LEU A 33 -42.77 -1.44 -13.99
C LEU A 33 -42.03 -0.11 -13.80
N GLU A 34 -42.73 1.02 -13.92
CA GLU A 34 -42.12 2.33 -13.69
C GLU A 34 -41.71 2.53 -12.23
N ILE A 35 -42.53 2.07 -11.27
CA ILE A 35 -42.19 2.08 -9.84
C ILE A 35 -40.95 1.22 -9.59
N LYS A 36 -40.94 -0.03 -10.09
CA LYS A 36 -39.79 -0.95 -9.94
C LYS A 36 -38.52 -0.39 -10.58
N LYS A 37 -38.63 0.28 -11.73
CA LYS A 37 -37.51 0.94 -12.41
C LYS A 37 -36.91 2.03 -11.51
N ARG A 38 -37.74 2.93 -10.95
CA ARG A 38 -37.27 3.99 -10.05
C ARG A 38 -36.57 3.44 -8.81
N GLU A 39 -37.09 2.37 -8.21
CA GLU A 39 -36.45 1.70 -7.08
C GLU A 39 -35.07 1.13 -7.45
N LYS A 40 -34.97 0.45 -8.59
CA LYS A 40 -33.71 -0.11 -9.08
C LYS A 40 -32.69 0.97 -9.44
N GLU A 41 -33.11 2.08 -10.05
CA GLU A 41 -32.25 3.22 -10.34
C GLU A 41 -31.67 3.83 -9.05
N LYS A 42 -32.49 3.96 -8.00
CA LYS A 42 -32.02 4.44 -6.69
C LYS A 42 -30.99 3.50 -6.08
N LEU A 43 -31.25 2.19 -6.08
CA LEU A 43 -30.31 1.18 -5.56
C LEU A 43 -29.00 1.17 -6.37
N MET A 44 -29.08 1.30 -7.69
CA MET A 44 -27.90 1.36 -8.57
C MET A 44 -27.06 2.61 -8.29
N GLY A 45 -27.69 3.76 -8.06
CA GLY A 45 -27.00 4.98 -7.64
C GLY A 45 -26.28 4.84 -6.30
N GLN A 46 -26.90 4.17 -5.33
CA GLN A 46 -26.27 3.87 -4.03
C GLN A 46 -25.07 2.92 -4.19
N ALA A 47 -25.26 1.81 -4.90
CA ALA A 47 -24.21 0.83 -5.15
C ALA A 47 -23.02 1.44 -5.92
N SER A 48 -23.27 2.28 -6.92
CA SER A 48 -22.21 2.96 -7.68
C SER A 48 -21.41 3.93 -6.80
N ARG A 49 -22.06 4.62 -5.87
CA ARG A 49 -21.37 5.48 -4.89
C ARG A 49 -20.48 4.67 -3.96
N GLU A 50 -20.98 3.56 -3.44
CA GLU A 50 -20.20 2.65 -2.58
C GLU A 50 -19.02 2.04 -3.33
N GLU A 51 -19.23 1.57 -4.56
CA GLU A 51 -18.16 1.04 -5.42
C GLU A 51 -17.03 2.06 -5.59
N LYS A 52 -17.37 3.33 -5.85
CA LYS A 52 -16.38 4.40 -5.96
C LYS A 52 -15.59 4.58 -4.67
N ILE A 53 -16.27 4.66 -3.53
CA ILE A 53 -15.61 4.78 -2.22
C ILE A 53 -14.66 3.60 -1.98
N TYR A 54 -15.10 2.38 -2.26
CA TYR A 54 -14.27 1.19 -2.07
C TYR A 54 -13.08 1.15 -3.03
N LYS A 55 -13.22 1.64 -4.27
CA LYS A 55 -12.10 1.80 -5.19
C LYS A 55 -11.07 2.80 -4.67
N ASP A 56 -11.52 3.94 -4.18
CA ASP A 56 -10.64 4.97 -3.62
C ASP A 56 -9.90 4.43 -2.38
N LEU A 57 -10.61 3.73 -1.48
CA LEU A 57 -10.01 3.08 -0.31
C LEU A 57 -9.03 1.98 -0.71
N ALA A 58 -9.37 1.12 -1.68
CA ALA A 58 -8.48 0.06 -2.13
C ALA A 58 -7.18 0.62 -2.71
N GLN A 59 -7.25 1.74 -3.44
CA GLN A 59 -6.06 2.44 -3.92
C GLN A 59 -5.27 3.07 -2.76
N ALA A 60 -5.94 3.76 -1.84
CA ALA A 60 -5.31 4.44 -0.71
C ALA A 60 -4.62 3.45 0.26
N PHE A 61 -5.20 2.27 0.50
CA PHE A 61 -4.59 1.23 1.34
C PHE A 61 -3.68 0.27 0.56
N GLY A 62 -3.57 0.42 -0.77
CA GLY A 62 -2.70 -0.36 -1.63
C GLY A 62 -1.21 0.00 -1.50
N LYS A 63 -0.37 -0.70 -2.27
CA LYS A 63 1.10 -0.57 -2.22
C LYS A 63 1.61 0.86 -2.51
N LYS A 64 0.93 1.57 -3.41
CA LYS A 64 1.27 2.94 -3.82
C LYS A 64 0.58 4.04 -2.99
N GLY A 65 -0.23 3.66 -2.01
CA GLY A 65 -0.96 4.59 -1.16
C GLY A 65 -0.23 4.80 0.17
N ILE A 66 -0.98 4.64 1.26
CA ILE A 66 -0.51 4.82 2.64
C ILE A 66 0.72 3.95 2.95
N GLN A 67 0.85 2.76 2.35
CA GLN A 67 2.02 1.91 2.57
C GLN A 67 3.32 2.58 2.10
N ALA A 68 3.34 3.13 0.88
CA ALA A 68 4.49 3.87 0.36
C ALA A 68 4.79 5.10 1.21
N LEU A 69 3.75 5.88 1.55
CA LEU A 69 3.89 7.05 2.42
C LEU A 69 4.49 6.70 3.79
N LEU A 70 4.05 5.61 4.42
CA LEU A 70 4.59 5.16 5.71
C LEU A 70 6.06 4.75 5.63
N ILE A 71 6.48 4.16 4.49
CA ILE A 71 7.87 3.81 4.23
C ILE A 71 8.68 5.09 4.05
N GLU A 72 8.27 5.99 3.17
CA GLU A 72 8.94 7.29 2.92
C GLU A 72 9.13 8.09 4.20
N MET A 73 8.12 8.13 5.07
CA MET A 73 8.20 8.83 6.36
C MET A 73 9.16 8.16 7.35
N ALA A 74 9.42 6.86 7.22
CA ALA A 74 10.31 6.12 8.11
C ALA A 74 11.78 6.15 7.67
N LEU A 75 12.04 6.28 6.36
CA LEU A 75 13.38 6.16 5.80
C LEU A 75 14.40 7.16 6.35
N PRO A 76 14.13 8.48 6.46
CA PRO A 76 15.13 9.44 6.96
C PRO A 76 15.66 9.09 8.35
N GLU A 77 14.80 8.51 9.18
CA GLU A 77 15.16 8.11 10.52
C GLU A 77 15.98 6.81 10.56
N ILE A 78 15.63 5.85 9.71
CA ILE A 78 16.40 4.62 9.53
C ILE A 78 17.80 4.96 9.01
N GLU A 79 17.89 5.81 7.99
CA GLU A 79 19.16 6.28 7.44
C GLU A 79 19.99 7.00 8.49
N ALA A 80 19.40 7.92 9.26
CA ALA A 80 20.11 8.66 10.29
C ALA A 80 20.71 7.72 11.36
N GLU A 81 19.92 6.76 11.85
CA GLU A 81 20.39 5.82 12.86
C GLU A 81 21.40 4.81 12.30
N ALA A 82 21.20 4.33 11.08
CA ALA A 82 22.14 3.46 10.39
C ALA A 82 23.48 4.17 10.18
N ASN A 83 23.47 5.40 9.66
CA ASN A 83 24.69 6.19 9.44
C ASN A 83 25.42 6.54 10.74
N ARG A 84 24.69 6.78 11.83
CA ARG A 84 25.28 7.01 13.15
C ARG A 84 26.10 5.81 13.63
N LEU A 85 25.64 4.59 13.35
CA LEU A 85 26.34 3.35 13.73
C LEU A 85 27.43 2.99 12.72
N LEU A 86 27.11 3.05 11.42
CA LEU A 86 28.06 2.73 10.35
C LEU A 86 29.25 3.67 10.36
N GLY A 87 29.04 4.97 10.59
CA GLY A 87 30.11 5.95 10.73
C GLY A 87 31.08 5.58 11.86
N ARG A 88 30.60 5.05 12.98
CA ARG A 88 31.49 4.59 14.07
C ARG A 88 32.27 3.34 13.68
N MET A 89 31.64 2.40 13.00
CA MET A 89 32.31 1.17 12.57
C MET A 89 33.34 1.38 11.46
N THR A 90 33.26 2.51 10.74
CA THR A 90 34.02 2.77 9.52
C THR A 90 34.89 4.04 9.59
N ASP A 91 34.91 4.74 10.72
CA ASP A 91 35.53 6.08 10.87
C ASP A 91 34.95 7.13 9.91
N ASN A 92 33.62 7.12 9.77
CA ASN A 92 32.85 7.97 8.85
C ASN A 92 33.18 7.80 7.37
N ARG A 93 33.84 6.71 6.99
CA ARG A 93 34.18 6.43 5.58
C ARG A 93 33.03 5.89 4.75
N MET A 94 31.95 5.41 5.37
CA MET A 94 30.81 4.82 4.65
C MET A 94 29.49 5.40 5.16
N HIS A 95 28.59 5.79 4.24
CA HIS A 95 27.26 6.31 4.54
C HIS A 95 26.20 5.61 3.68
N VAL A 96 25.15 5.09 4.31
CA VAL A 96 23.96 4.50 3.69
C VAL A 96 23.01 5.60 3.22
N LYS A 97 22.48 5.41 2.03
CA LYS A 97 21.34 6.14 1.47
C LYS A 97 20.34 5.12 0.91
N ILE A 98 19.07 5.33 1.18
CA ILE A 98 17.96 4.49 0.74
C ILE A 98 17.13 5.32 -0.24
N GLU A 99 17.09 4.88 -1.49
CA GLU A 99 16.37 5.57 -2.56
C GLU A 99 15.05 4.84 -2.87
N THR A 100 13.94 5.58 -2.79
CA THR A 100 12.60 5.05 -3.08
C THR A 100 12.28 5.00 -4.57
N GLN A 101 13.12 5.61 -5.39
CA GLN A 101 12.91 5.73 -6.82
C GLN A 101 14.23 5.55 -7.55
N ARG A 102 14.17 4.87 -8.69
CA ARG A 102 15.29 4.72 -9.61
C ARG A 102 14.84 4.94 -11.04
N GLU A 103 15.69 5.61 -11.81
CA GLU A 103 15.51 5.74 -13.26
C GLU A 103 15.97 4.46 -13.98
N THR A 104 15.11 3.93 -14.86
CA THR A 104 15.45 2.78 -15.70
C THR A 104 16.33 3.21 -16.87
N LYS A 105 16.97 2.24 -17.55
CA LYS A 105 17.75 2.49 -18.78
C LYS A 105 16.95 3.17 -19.91
N ARG A 106 15.61 3.18 -19.81
CA ARG A 106 14.70 3.79 -20.78
C ARG A 106 14.26 5.22 -20.37
N GLY A 107 14.69 5.72 -19.21
CA GLY A 107 14.28 7.01 -18.66
C GLY A 107 13.00 6.96 -17.80
N ASP A 108 12.35 5.80 -17.68
CA ASP A 108 11.18 5.65 -16.82
C ASP A 108 11.60 5.59 -15.34
N VAL A 109 10.94 6.34 -14.47
CA VAL A 109 11.13 6.25 -13.01
C VAL A 109 10.29 5.10 -12.45
N ILE A 110 10.93 4.20 -11.72
CA ILE A 110 10.27 3.10 -11.00
C ILE A 110 10.41 3.25 -9.50
N GLU A 111 9.33 2.94 -8.79
CA GLU A 111 9.33 2.80 -7.33
C GLU A 111 10.18 1.60 -6.91
N THR A 112 11.13 1.81 -6.01
CA THR A 112 12.05 0.80 -5.48
C THR A 112 12.39 1.09 -4.02
N LEU A 113 13.28 0.30 -3.44
CA LEU A 113 13.90 0.58 -2.14
C LEU A 113 15.37 0.15 -2.26
N ASP A 114 16.12 0.93 -3.03
CA ASP A 114 17.51 0.63 -3.36
C ASP A 114 18.42 1.17 -2.24
N ILE A 115 19.37 0.35 -1.79
CA ILE A 115 20.36 0.74 -0.79
C ILE A 115 21.67 1.06 -1.49
N ASN A 116 22.06 2.33 -1.42
CA ASN A 116 23.29 2.87 -1.97
C ASN A 116 24.23 3.28 -0.84
N ILE A 117 25.52 3.09 -1.03
CA ILE A 117 26.54 3.42 -0.05
C ILE A 117 27.50 4.41 -0.67
N ALA A 118 27.64 5.57 -0.02
CA ALA A 118 28.68 6.54 -0.33
C ALA A 118 29.93 6.20 0.47
N ASP A 119 31.06 6.07 -0.21
CA ASP A 119 32.39 5.92 0.38
C ASP A 119 33.43 6.85 -0.29
N GLU A 120 34.71 6.68 0.05
CA GLU A 120 35.81 7.48 -0.52
C GLU A 120 35.96 7.36 -2.04
N LEU A 121 35.42 6.30 -2.65
CA LEU A 121 35.46 6.03 -4.09
C LEU A 121 34.19 6.50 -4.81
N GLY A 122 33.19 6.99 -4.07
CA GLY A 122 31.92 7.50 -4.58
C GLY A 122 30.70 6.71 -4.07
N THR A 123 29.57 6.89 -4.74
CA THR A 123 28.32 6.19 -4.40
C THR A 123 28.15 4.96 -5.28
N ARG A 124 27.97 3.79 -4.68
CA ARG A 124 27.72 2.54 -5.39
C ARG A 124 26.69 1.67 -4.68
N ASN A 125 26.12 0.73 -5.42
CA ASN A 125 25.11 -0.17 -4.87
C ASN A 125 25.71 -1.09 -3.78
N TYR A 126 24.86 -1.46 -2.83
CA TYR A 126 25.19 -2.39 -1.75
C TYR A 126 25.89 -3.68 -2.21
N GLU A 127 25.48 -4.25 -3.36
CA GLU A 127 26.03 -5.53 -3.84
C GLU A 127 27.51 -5.46 -4.24
N MET A 128 28.10 -4.26 -4.34
CA MET A 128 29.51 -4.08 -4.71
C MET A 128 30.49 -4.12 -3.53
N PHE A 129 30.00 -4.30 -2.30
CA PHE A 129 30.83 -4.29 -1.10
C PHE A 129 31.31 -5.70 -0.71
N SER A 130 32.49 -5.78 -0.10
CA SER A 130 33.05 -7.04 0.40
C SER A 130 32.20 -7.63 1.53
N GLY A 131 32.35 -8.93 1.82
CA GLY A 131 31.56 -9.59 2.87
C GLY A 131 31.69 -8.93 4.25
N GLY A 132 32.86 -8.40 4.59
CA GLY A 132 33.07 -7.69 5.86
C GLY A 132 32.41 -6.30 5.91
N GLU A 133 32.42 -5.58 4.79
CA GLU A 133 31.75 -4.28 4.65
C GLU A 133 30.23 -4.42 4.60
N ALA A 134 29.73 -5.36 3.78
CA ALA A 134 28.32 -5.71 3.68
C ALA A 134 27.75 -6.08 5.06
N PHE A 135 28.50 -6.85 5.86
CA PHE A 135 28.10 -7.15 7.23
C PHE A 135 27.93 -5.90 8.09
N ARG A 136 28.86 -4.92 8.04
CA ARG A 136 28.73 -3.68 8.81
C ARG A 136 27.55 -2.83 8.35
N ILE A 137 27.30 -2.77 7.05
CA ILE A 137 26.14 -2.11 6.45
C ILE A 137 24.85 -2.76 6.96
N ASP A 138 24.73 -4.08 6.79
CA ASP A 138 23.58 -4.87 7.23
C ASP A 138 23.32 -4.71 8.72
N PHE A 139 24.39 -4.76 9.52
CA PHE A 139 24.31 -4.57 10.95
C PHE A 139 23.74 -3.19 11.31
N ALA A 140 24.28 -2.12 10.72
CA ALA A 140 23.79 -0.76 10.96
C ALA A 140 22.31 -0.59 10.59
N VAL A 141 21.91 -1.09 9.42
CA VAL A 141 20.52 -1.00 8.94
C VAL A 141 19.57 -1.82 9.83
N ARG A 142 19.95 -3.04 10.21
CA ARG A 142 19.14 -3.90 11.08
C ARG A 142 18.92 -3.27 12.45
N ILE A 143 19.95 -2.70 13.05
CA ILE A 143 19.82 -2.00 14.34
C ILE A 143 18.93 -0.77 14.21
N ALA A 144 19.08 0.02 13.14
CA ALA A 144 18.22 1.17 12.89
C ALA A 144 16.74 0.76 12.80
N LEU A 145 16.44 -0.31 12.06
CA LEU A 145 15.10 -0.90 11.97
C LEU A 145 14.59 -1.40 13.33
N SER A 146 15.40 -2.16 14.07
CA SER A 146 15.03 -2.65 15.40
C SER A 146 14.72 -1.52 16.37
N LYS A 147 15.48 -0.41 16.33
CA LYS A 147 15.24 0.76 17.19
C LYS A 147 13.99 1.54 16.79
N LEU A 148 13.73 1.68 15.49
CA LEU A 148 12.47 2.25 15.00
C LEU A 148 11.26 1.44 15.50
N LEU A 149 11.31 0.10 15.35
CA LEU A 149 10.24 -0.80 15.78
C LEU A 149 10.03 -0.76 17.30
N ALA A 150 11.12 -0.82 18.07
CA ALA A 150 11.08 -0.71 19.53
C ALA A 150 10.42 0.61 19.98
N ARG A 151 10.85 1.74 19.40
CA ARG A 151 10.26 3.05 19.74
C ARG A 151 8.77 3.12 19.38
N ARG A 152 8.38 2.64 18.20
CA ARG A 152 6.96 2.61 17.79
C ARG A 152 6.11 1.71 18.68
N ALA A 153 6.66 0.62 19.20
CA ALA A 153 6.01 -0.27 20.16
C ALA A 153 5.99 0.30 21.59
N GLY A 154 6.64 1.43 21.86
CA GLY A 154 6.78 2.00 23.20
C GLY A 154 7.63 1.11 24.13
N ALA A 155 8.43 0.20 23.58
CA ALA A 155 9.25 -0.74 24.32
C ALA A 155 10.73 -0.44 24.09
N PRO A 156 11.63 -0.70 25.06
CA PRO A 156 13.05 -0.71 24.78
C PRO A 156 13.40 -1.85 23.81
N LEU A 157 14.62 -1.85 23.26
CA LEU A 157 15.22 -3.01 22.59
C LEU A 157 16.06 -3.77 23.64
N PRO A 158 15.48 -4.70 24.44
CA PRO A 158 16.18 -5.26 25.59
C PRO A 158 17.27 -6.27 25.21
N THR A 159 17.12 -6.96 24.08
CA THR A 159 17.98 -8.06 23.68
C THR A 159 18.20 -8.05 22.18
N LEU A 160 19.47 -8.19 21.77
CA LEU A 160 19.88 -8.37 20.40
C LEU A 160 20.52 -9.75 20.27
N VAL A 161 20.04 -10.54 19.31
CA VAL A 161 20.63 -11.85 18.96
C VAL A 161 21.20 -11.74 17.56
N ILE A 162 22.48 -12.09 17.40
CA ILE A 162 23.19 -12.09 16.13
C ILE A 162 23.69 -13.52 15.95
N ASP A 163 23.19 -14.19 14.92
CA ASP A 163 23.65 -15.51 14.53
C ASP A 163 24.50 -15.35 13.27
N GLU A 164 25.74 -15.82 13.31
CA GLU A 164 26.76 -15.73 12.26
C GLU A 164 26.99 -14.33 11.66
N GLY A 165 28.16 -13.73 11.92
CA GLY A 165 28.43 -12.37 11.43
C GLY A 165 29.81 -11.80 11.72
N PHE A 166 30.49 -12.40 12.70
CA PHE A 166 31.78 -11.92 13.18
C PHE A 166 32.97 -12.53 12.42
N GLY A 167 32.77 -13.68 11.74
CA GLY A 167 33.85 -14.44 11.12
C GLY A 167 34.53 -13.78 9.92
N THR A 168 33.91 -12.76 9.32
CA THR A 168 34.45 -11.99 8.19
C THR A 168 35.14 -10.70 8.60
N GLN A 169 35.17 -10.38 9.91
CA GLN A 169 35.77 -9.16 10.44
C GLN A 169 37.23 -9.40 10.86
N ASP A 170 38.08 -8.41 10.61
CA ASP A 170 39.41 -8.35 11.19
C ASP A 170 39.36 -7.90 12.67
N SER A 171 40.49 -7.98 13.38
CA SER A 171 40.56 -7.60 14.80
C SER A 171 40.14 -6.15 15.05
N THR A 172 40.48 -5.24 14.14
CA THR A 172 40.11 -3.82 14.23
C THR A 172 38.61 -3.63 14.01
N GLY A 173 38.03 -4.26 12.97
CA GLY A 173 36.61 -4.20 12.68
C GLY A 173 35.77 -4.82 13.79
N MET A 174 36.25 -5.89 14.40
CA MET A 174 35.62 -6.52 15.56
C MET A 174 35.46 -5.56 16.74
N GLU A 175 36.50 -4.80 17.04
CA GLU A 175 36.52 -3.92 18.21
C GLU A 175 35.59 -2.72 18.00
N LYS A 176 35.60 -2.14 16.79
CA LYS A 176 34.65 -1.07 16.44
C LYS A 176 33.21 -1.54 16.43
N LEU A 177 32.97 -2.79 16.02
CA LEU A 177 31.65 -3.40 16.04
C LEU A 177 31.16 -3.62 17.47
N LYS A 178 32.01 -4.11 18.39
CA LYS A 178 31.69 -4.22 19.82
C LYS A 178 31.35 -2.86 20.42
N GLU A 179 32.13 -1.82 20.13
CA GLU A 179 31.85 -0.46 20.57
C GLU A 179 30.50 0.05 20.04
N ALA A 180 30.21 -0.20 18.76
CA ALA A 180 28.94 0.16 18.15
C ALA A 180 27.74 -0.57 18.79
N ILE A 181 27.88 -1.86 19.10
CA ILE A 181 26.86 -2.66 19.82
C ILE A 181 26.60 -2.06 21.20
N MET A 182 27.66 -1.84 21.98
CA MET A 182 27.54 -1.28 23.34
C MET A 182 26.80 0.05 23.33
N LEU A 183 27.07 0.89 22.33
CA LEU A 183 26.41 2.17 22.20
C LEU A 183 24.99 2.10 21.60
N ALA A 184 24.72 1.12 20.74
CA ALA A 184 23.39 0.88 20.21
C ALA A 184 22.42 0.42 21.32
N LEU A 185 22.92 -0.42 22.23
CA LEU A 185 22.18 -1.01 23.34
C LEU A 185 22.20 -0.16 24.61
N ALA A 186 23.14 0.78 24.74
CA ALA A 186 23.14 1.73 25.83
C ALA A 186 21.81 2.50 25.83
N LYS A 187 21.04 2.35 26.92
CA LYS A 187 19.95 3.28 27.21
C LYS A 187 20.55 4.67 27.14
N ARG A 188 19.93 5.59 26.39
CA ARG A 188 20.09 7.02 26.68
C ARG A 188 19.67 7.17 28.15
N LEU A 189 20.65 7.16 29.05
CA LEU A 189 20.51 7.68 30.39
C LEU A 189 20.31 9.19 30.18
N GLY A 190 19.04 9.56 30.03
CA GLY A 190 18.58 10.91 30.27
C GLY A 190 18.39 11.09 31.77
#